data_AF-A0A420DYM4-F1
#
_entry.id   AF-A0A420DYM4-F1
#
_cell.length_a   1.000
_cell.length_b   1.000
_cell.length_c   1.000
_cell.angle_alpha   90.00
_cell.angle_beta   90.00
_cell.angle_gamma   90.00
#
_symmetry.space_group_name_H-M   'P 1'
#
loop_
_entity.id
_entity.type
_entity.pdbx_description
1 polymer ?
#
loop_
_entity_poly.entity_id
_entity_poly.type
_entity_poly.pdbx_seq_one_letter_code
_entity_poly.pdbx_strand_id
1 'polypeptide(L)' 'MKKQILNLGKALTRTDQKQVNGGGLANCSTYSGPYCYSDIESNCGSCLEYQALPKEHKPCVLVDYYCEVQ' A
#
# COMPACT_ATOMS: atom_id res chain seq x y z
N MET A 1 17.01 -17.99 -9.47
CA MET A 1 16.10 -18.22 -8.32
C MET A 1 14.66 -18.12 -8.82
N LYS A 2 13.86 -19.20 -8.73
CA LYS A 2 12.44 -19.14 -9.13
C LYS A 2 11.74 -18.21 -8.16
N LYS A 3 11.33 -17.02 -8.63
CA LYS A 3 10.49 -16.09 -7.87
C LYS A 3 9.15 -16.79 -7.65
N GLN A 4 8.89 -17.31 -6.44
CA GLN A 4 7.53 -17.72 -6.08
C GLN A 4 6.75 -16.42 -5.87
N ILE A 5 5.91 -16.07 -6.85
CA ILE A 5 5.22 -14.77 -6.91
C ILE A 5 4.26 -14.58 -5.72
N LEU A 6 3.69 -15.67 -5.17
CA LEU A 6 2.94 -15.71 -3.92
C LEU A 6 2.64 -17.19 -3.57
N ASN A 7 3.01 -17.67 -2.38
CA ASN A 7 2.65 -19.02 -1.91
C ASN A 7 1.55 -18.92 -0.86
N LEU A 8 0.34 -19.38 -1.20
CA LEU A 8 -0.84 -19.29 -0.34
C LEU A 8 -0.98 -20.46 0.66
N GLY A 9 -0.01 -21.38 0.72
CA GLY A 9 -0.04 -22.54 1.60
C GLY A 9 -1.09 -23.61 1.26
N LYS A 10 -1.87 -23.39 0.20
CA LYS A 10 -2.87 -24.34 -0.32
C LYS A 10 -2.95 -24.25 -1.84
N ALA A 11 -3.30 -25.36 -2.49
CA ALA A 11 -3.65 -25.36 -3.90
C ALA A 11 -5.02 -24.71 -4.08
N LEU A 12 -5.12 -23.72 -4.97
CA LEU A 12 -6.39 -23.09 -5.34
C LEU A 12 -6.91 -23.68 -6.64
N THR A 13 -8.22 -23.96 -6.71
CA THR A 13 -8.85 -24.32 -7.98
C THR A 13 -8.88 -23.12 -8.92
N ARG A 14 -9.14 -23.35 -10.22
CA ARG A 14 -9.27 -22.26 -11.19
C ARG A 14 -10.40 -21.29 -10.84
N THR A 15 -11.45 -21.78 -10.18
CA THR A 15 -12.56 -20.95 -9.70
C THR A 15 -12.12 -20.08 -8.53
N ASP A 16 -11.40 -20.65 -7.56
CA ASP A 16 -10.92 -19.92 -6.37
C ASP A 16 -9.87 -18.87 -6.75
N GLN A 17 -9.00 -19.17 -7.71
CA GLN A 17 -8.01 -18.22 -8.21
C GLN A 17 -8.66 -16.95 -8.77
N LYS A 18 -9.82 -17.06 -9.43
CA LYS A 18 -10.56 -15.91 -9.94
C LYS A 18 -11.20 -15.06 -8.85
N GLN A 19 -11.34 -15.59 -7.64
CA GLN A 19 -11.86 -14.87 -6.48
C GLN A 19 -10.74 -14.20 -5.67
N VAL A 20 -9.47 -14.50 -5.97
CA VAL A 20 -8.33 -13.79 -5.37
C VAL A 20 -8.30 -12.38 -5.95
N ASN A 21 -8.94 -11.46 -5.23
CA ASN A 21 -8.75 -10.04 -5.42
C ASN A 21 -7.54 -9.58 -4.60
N GLY A 22 -6.78 -8.61 -5.11
CA GLY A 22 -5.71 -7.97 -4.34
C GLY A 22 -6.24 -7.22 -3.11
N GLY A 23 -5.38 -6.43 -2.47
CA GLY A 23 -5.80 -5.55 -1.37
C GLY A 23 -7.05 -4.74 -1.76
N GLY A 24 -8.00 -4.63 -0.83
CA GLY A 24 -9.23 -3.85 -1.05
C GLY A 24 -8.86 -2.42 -1.46
N LEU A 25 -9.50 -1.91 -2.51
CA LEU A 25 -9.33 -0.50 -2.88
C LEU A 25 -9.84 0.34 -1.72
N ALA A 26 -8.94 1.00 -1.00
CA ALA A 26 -9.34 2.05 -0.09
C ALA A 26 -10.14 3.09 -0.88
N ASN A 27 -11.23 3.60 -0.29
CA ASN A 27 -11.96 4.68 -0.93
C ASN A 27 -11.14 5.96 -0.83
N CYS A 28 -10.33 6.23 -1.85
CA CYS A 28 -9.45 7.38 -1.93
C CYS A 28 -10.10 8.62 -2.54
N SER A 29 -11.42 8.61 -2.77
CA SER A 29 -12.13 9.74 -3.40
C SER A 29 -12.09 11.03 -2.58
N THR A 30 -11.90 10.93 -1.26
CA THR A 30 -11.77 12.07 -0.35
C THR A 30 -10.32 12.43 -0.03
N TYR A 31 -9.35 11.71 -0.60
CA TYR A 31 -7.94 12.00 -0.40
C TYR A 31 -7.47 13.09 -1.37
N SER A 32 -6.89 14.17 -0.83
CA SER A 32 -6.39 15.31 -1.60
C SER A 32 -4.94 15.68 -1.29
N GLY A 33 -4.20 14.80 -0.61
CA GLY A 33 -2.80 15.03 -0.25
C GLY A 33 -1.80 14.55 -1.31
N PRO A 34 -0.49 14.62 -1.01
CA PRO A 34 0.58 14.06 -1.83
C PRO A 34 0.36 12.59 -2.22
N TYR A 35 0.75 12.18 -3.43
CA TYR A 35 0.62 10.77 -3.83
C TYR A 35 1.69 9.87 -3.18
N CYS A 36 2.77 10.44 -2.64
CA CYS A 36 3.85 9.73 -1.97
C CYS A 36 4.38 10.46 -0.73
N TYR A 37 4.99 9.71 0.20
CA TYR A 37 5.66 10.22 1.39
C TYR A 37 7.04 9.59 1.59
N SER A 38 8.07 10.42 1.72
CA SER A 38 9.47 10.04 1.98
C SER A 38 10.25 11.28 2.43
N ASP A 39 11.14 11.13 3.41
CA ASP A 39 12.08 12.20 3.81
C ASP A 39 13.34 12.24 2.91
N ILE A 40 13.49 11.29 1.98
CA ILE A 40 14.63 11.17 1.08
C ILE A 40 14.31 11.76 -0.30
N GLU A 41 13.08 11.51 -0.79
CA GLU A 41 12.63 11.94 -2.11
C GLU A 41 12.02 13.35 -2.06
N SER A 42 12.58 14.28 -2.84
CA SER A 42 12.17 15.70 -2.81
C SER A 42 10.77 15.98 -3.37
N ASN A 43 10.16 15.04 -4.09
CA ASN A 43 8.83 15.19 -4.70
C ASN A 43 7.70 14.54 -3.88
N CYS A 44 8.00 14.06 -2.67
CA CYS A 44 7.05 13.43 -1.77
C CYS A 44 6.78 14.32 -0.55
N GLY A 45 5.66 14.08 0.14
CA GLY A 45 5.43 14.64 1.47
C GLY A 45 6.37 14.02 2.50
N SER A 46 6.52 14.66 3.65
CA SER A 46 7.37 14.20 4.75
C SER A 46 6.78 12.98 5.49
N CYS A 47 7.64 12.18 6.14
CA CYS A 47 7.16 11.08 6.98
C CYS A 47 6.25 11.56 8.13
N LEU A 48 6.48 12.78 8.63
CA LEU A 48 5.62 13.40 9.66
C LEU A 48 4.19 13.63 9.14
N GLU A 49 4.04 14.12 7.92
CA GLU A 49 2.74 14.31 7.28
C GLU A 49 2.04 12.97 7.04
N TYR A 50 2.79 11.92 6.67
CA TYR A 50 2.25 10.56 6.58
C TYR A 50 1.67 10.07 7.90
N GLN A 51 2.37 10.32 9.02
CA GLN A 51 1.90 9.89 10.33
C GLN A 51 0.68 10.67 10.82
N ALA A 52 0.51 11.90 10.35
CA ALA A 52 -0.68 12.70 10.61
C ALA A 52 -1.90 12.29 9.77
N LEU A 53 -1.73 11.47 8.73
CA LEU A 53 -2.86 11.03 7.89
C LEU A 53 -3.86 10.18 8.69
N PRO A 54 -5.18 10.36 8.44
CA PRO A 54 -6.20 9.44 8.89
C PRO A 54 -5.89 8.01 8.42
N LYS A 55 -6.22 7.01 9.26
CA LYS A 55 -5.97 5.60 8.95
C LYS A 55 -6.66 5.16 7.65
N GLU A 56 -7.81 5.74 7.31
CA GLU A 56 -8.48 5.46 6.04
C GLU A 56 -7.71 5.94 4.80
N HIS A 57 -6.82 6.92 4.94
CA HIS A 57 -6.07 7.52 3.82
C HIS A 57 -4.64 6.99 3.68
N LYS A 58 -4.07 6.40 4.74
CA LYS A 58 -2.77 5.70 4.66
C LYS A 58 -2.66 4.66 3.51
N PRO A 59 -3.68 3.84 3.20
CA PRO A 59 -3.60 2.92 2.05
C PRO A 59 -3.73 3.59 0.67
N CYS A 60 -3.99 4.90 0.59
CA CYS A 60 -4.18 5.64 -0.66
C CYS A 60 -2.88 6.22 -1.24
N VAL A 61 -1.75 6.02 -0.56
CA VAL A 61 -0.51 6.74 -0.84
C VAL A 61 0.66 5.77 -0.93
N LEU A 62 1.69 6.13 -1.68
CA LEU A 62 2.97 5.42 -1.63
C LEU A 62 3.76 5.93 -0.43
N VAL A 63 4.38 5.04 0.33
CA VAL A 63 5.12 5.42 1.53
C VAL A 63 6.48 4.73 1.55
N ASP A 64 7.51 5.49 1.88
CA ASP A 64 8.83 4.94 2.17
C ASP A 64 8.76 4.04 3.41
N TYR A 65 9.46 2.91 3.39
CA TYR A 65 9.54 1.99 4.52
C TYR A 65 9.93 2.71 5.82
N TYR A 66 10.83 3.69 5.76
CA TYR A 66 11.26 4.43 6.95
C TYR A 66 10.14 5.25 7.59
N CYS A 67 9.13 5.68 6.83
CA CYS A 67 8.01 6.43 7.39
C CYS A 67 7.03 5.54 8.17
N GLU A 68 6.95 4.24 7.88
CA GLU A 68 6.02 3.30 8.56
C GLU A 68 6.52 2.81 9.92
N VAL A 69 7.83 2.85 10.15
CA VAL A 69 8.47 2.29 11.35
C VAL A 69 8.72 3.34 12.44
N GLN A 70 8.30 4.59 12.22
CA GLN A 70 8.45 5.69 13.17
C GLN A 70 7.41 5.68 14.30
#